data_AF-A0A4Y7UGB2-F1
#
_entry.id   AF-A0A4Y7UGB2-F1
#
_cell.length_a   1.000
_cell.length_b   1.000
_cell.length_c   1.000
_cell.angle_alpha   90.00
_cell.angle_beta   90.00
_cell.angle_gamma   90.00
#
_symmetry.space_group_name_H-M   'P 1'
#
loop_
_entity.id
_entity.type
_entity.pdbx_description
1 polymer ?
#
loop_
_entity_poly.entity_id
_entity_poly.type
_entity_poly.pdbx_seq_one_letter_code
_entity_poly.pdbx_strand_id
1 'polypeptide(L)'
;MKAVFLTFLFLTFACSTCYSQLSSDKIFESFKQGERTNCSSIAFIKAALNIYGLDNLFTAEKTADSLHYITLKNHASFQLKKEELEKAQFSAGFVFIKTNEESKRIKDYAILTYAVMAKYKQIIDRASTFDKALEDLEDGEVYTPTIYKYLGFEKDKQILPLKRLSGSEYCGVVAWSTAHAVFVCEEYMDYYGNKKNIWGKYPGRFRIVNTEPLLPKVSEKTDNADNSDL
;
A
#
# COMPACT_ATOMS: atom_id res chain seq x y z
N MET A 1 55.28 31.18 -3.61
CA MET A 1 54.00 30.74 -4.21
C MET A 1 53.91 29.22 -4.15
N LYS A 2 53.10 28.67 -3.24
CA LYS A 2 52.58 27.30 -3.31
C LYS A 2 51.18 27.35 -2.70
N ALA A 3 50.16 27.28 -3.54
CA ALA A 3 48.77 27.25 -3.13
C ALA A 3 48.43 25.81 -2.71
N VAL A 4 48.04 25.61 -1.45
CA VAL A 4 47.48 24.35 -0.98
C VAL A 4 45.97 24.44 -1.15
N PHE A 5 45.46 23.85 -2.23
CA PHE A 5 44.02 23.61 -2.39
C PHE A 5 43.65 22.43 -1.49
N LEU A 6 43.05 22.72 -0.34
CA LEU A 6 42.45 21.72 0.52
C LEU A 6 41.03 21.43 -0.01
N THR A 7 40.90 20.38 -0.81
CA THR A 7 39.61 19.88 -1.28
C THR A 7 38.81 19.32 -0.11
N PHE A 8 37.73 20.01 0.27
CA PHE A 8 36.71 19.49 1.18
C PHE A 8 35.90 18.40 0.45
N LEU A 9 36.17 17.13 0.75
CA LEU A 9 35.34 16.03 0.32
C LEU A 9 34.10 15.97 1.24
N PHE A 10 33.04 16.68 0.87
CA PHE A 10 31.73 16.51 1.49
C PHE A 10 31.19 15.12 1.09
N LEU A 11 31.46 14.11 1.91
CA LEU A 11 30.64 12.89 1.92
C LEU A 11 29.27 13.27 2.51
N THR A 12 28.37 13.78 1.66
CA THR A 12 26.95 13.81 2.01
C THR A 12 26.47 12.38 2.00
N PHE A 13 26.52 11.72 3.15
CA PHE A 13 25.75 10.51 3.41
C PHE A 13 24.28 10.94 3.36
N ALA A 14 23.67 10.90 2.18
CA ALA A 14 22.23 10.94 2.06
C ALA A 14 21.74 9.64 2.72
N CYS A 15 21.41 9.71 4.01
CA CYS A 15 20.57 8.70 4.64
C CYS A 15 19.25 8.73 3.87
N SER A 16 19.11 7.84 2.89
CA SER A 16 17.86 7.54 2.23
C SER A 16 16.86 7.10 3.28
N THR A 17 16.03 8.03 3.74
CA THR A 17 14.90 7.74 4.62
C THR A 17 13.84 7.01 3.80
N CYS A 18 14.01 5.71 3.61
CA CYS A 18 12.96 4.83 3.09
C CYS A 18 12.90 3.57 3.95
N TYR A 19 12.65 3.73 5.25
CA TYR A 19 12.18 2.60 6.04
C TYR A 19 10.72 2.33 5.65
N SER A 20 10.52 1.29 4.85
CA SER A 20 9.18 0.72 4.62
C SER A 20 8.60 0.28 5.96
N GLN A 21 7.37 0.66 6.27
CA GLN A 21 6.77 0.32 7.57
C GLN A 21 6.37 -1.16 7.67
N LEU A 22 6.07 -1.82 6.55
CA LEU A 22 5.93 -3.28 6.46
C LEU A 22 6.90 -3.85 5.43
N SER A 23 7.67 -4.88 5.81
CA SER A 23 8.71 -5.43 4.95
C SER A 23 8.14 -5.98 3.64
N SER A 24 8.86 -5.78 2.54
CA SER A 24 8.44 -6.23 1.22
C SER A 24 8.37 -7.76 1.15
N ASP A 25 9.26 -8.48 1.81
CA ASP A 25 9.22 -9.95 1.85
C ASP A 25 7.93 -10.46 2.48
N LYS A 26 7.47 -9.86 3.59
CA LYS A 26 6.17 -10.21 4.18
C LYS A 26 5.04 -9.97 3.19
N ILE A 27 5.07 -8.85 2.46
CA ILE A 27 4.04 -8.52 1.46
C ILE A 27 4.06 -9.51 0.28
N PHE A 28 5.25 -9.84 -0.25
CA PHE A 28 5.42 -10.81 -1.33
C PHE A 28 4.97 -12.21 -0.94
N GLU A 29 5.16 -12.61 0.31
CA GLU A 29 4.88 -13.97 0.78
C GLU A 29 3.49 -14.15 1.41
N SER A 30 2.75 -13.07 1.67
CA SER A 30 1.46 -13.16 2.36
C SER A 30 0.32 -13.58 1.46
N PHE A 31 0.10 -12.84 0.36
CA PHE A 31 -1.05 -13.04 -0.51
C PHE A 31 -0.75 -12.64 -1.95
N LYS A 32 -1.56 -13.10 -2.89
CA LYS A 32 -1.49 -12.75 -4.32
C LYS A 32 -2.86 -12.56 -4.92
N GLN A 33 -2.88 -12.05 -6.14
CA GLN A 33 -4.07 -12.03 -6.98
C GLN A 33 -4.52 -13.48 -7.23
N GLY A 34 -5.83 -13.71 -7.13
CA GLY A 34 -6.48 -14.94 -7.60
C GLY A 34 -6.77 -14.87 -9.09
N GLU A 35 -7.95 -15.36 -9.49
CA GLU A 35 -8.38 -15.42 -10.89
C GLU A 35 -9.00 -14.11 -11.40
N ARG A 36 -9.23 -13.15 -10.51
CA ARG A 36 -9.81 -11.82 -10.81
C ARG A 36 -8.80 -10.93 -11.53
N THR A 37 -9.25 -9.90 -12.28
CA THR A 37 -8.40 -8.99 -13.07
C THR A 37 -8.02 -7.69 -12.35
N ASN A 38 -8.20 -7.63 -11.03
CA ASN A 38 -7.95 -6.47 -10.16
C ASN A 38 -6.46 -6.11 -9.90
N CYS A 39 -5.58 -6.34 -10.87
CA CYS A 39 -4.13 -6.16 -10.76
C CYS A 39 -3.72 -4.74 -10.31
N SER A 40 -4.40 -3.69 -10.82
CA SER A 40 -4.19 -2.30 -10.40
C SER A 40 -4.40 -2.13 -8.90
N SER A 41 -5.48 -2.70 -8.37
CA SER A 41 -5.89 -2.58 -6.97
C SER A 41 -4.91 -3.29 -6.05
N ILE A 42 -4.59 -4.56 -6.32
CA ILE A 42 -3.65 -5.32 -5.48
C ILE A 42 -2.23 -4.73 -5.54
N ALA A 43 -1.76 -4.29 -6.71
CA ALA A 43 -0.45 -3.65 -6.85
C ALA A 43 -0.37 -2.38 -5.99
N PHE A 44 -1.41 -1.54 -6.05
CA PHE A 44 -1.48 -0.33 -5.26
C PHE A 44 -1.59 -0.60 -3.76
N ILE A 45 -2.45 -1.53 -3.34
CA ILE A 45 -2.59 -1.91 -1.93
C ILE A 45 -1.25 -2.39 -1.37
N LYS A 46 -0.57 -3.31 -2.05
CA LYS A 46 0.74 -3.81 -1.61
C LYS A 46 1.79 -2.71 -1.53
N ALA A 47 1.84 -1.82 -2.52
CA ALA A 47 2.73 -0.66 -2.50
C ALA A 47 2.43 0.24 -1.29
N ALA A 48 1.15 0.48 -1.00
CA ALA A 48 0.73 1.36 0.08
C ALA A 48 1.05 0.73 1.45
N LEU A 49 0.77 -0.57 1.61
CA LEU A 49 1.14 -1.34 2.80
C LEU A 49 2.65 -1.34 3.04
N ASN A 50 3.46 -1.39 1.99
CA ASN A 50 4.90 -1.34 2.17
C ASN A 50 5.34 0.01 2.78
N ILE A 51 4.72 1.11 2.38
CA ILE A 51 5.12 2.45 2.84
C ILE A 51 4.50 2.83 4.19
N TYR A 52 3.21 2.57 4.37
CA TYR A 52 2.45 2.98 5.57
C TYR A 52 2.23 1.84 6.56
N GLY A 53 2.44 0.58 6.18
CA GLY A 53 2.19 -0.56 7.05
C GLY A 53 0.70 -0.85 7.27
N LEU A 54 0.44 -1.75 8.21
CA LEU A 54 -0.91 -2.10 8.63
C LEU A 54 -1.54 -0.95 9.41
N ASP A 55 -2.86 -0.80 9.29
CA ASP A 55 -3.69 0.11 10.08
C ASP A 55 -3.34 1.61 9.99
N ASN A 56 -2.58 2.04 8.96
CA ASN A 56 -2.20 3.45 8.75
C ASN A 56 -2.56 4.01 7.35
N LEU A 57 -3.25 3.23 6.51
CA LEU A 57 -3.70 3.72 5.19
C LEU A 57 -4.89 4.68 5.31
N PHE A 58 -5.69 4.51 6.35
CA PHE A 58 -6.87 5.28 6.72
C PHE A 58 -7.17 5.03 8.19
N THR A 59 -7.92 5.93 8.83
CA THR A 59 -8.45 5.69 10.17
C THR A 59 -9.75 4.89 10.03
N ALA A 60 -9.90 3.84 10.84
CA ALA A 60 -11.12 3.04 10.90
C ALA A 60 -11.63 2.95 12.34
N GLU A 61 -12.78 3.55 12.60
CA GLU A 61 -13.44 3.49 13.90
C GLU A 61 -14.61 2.51 13.81
N LYS A 62 -14.68 1.56 14.75
CA LYS A 62 -15.81 0.63 14.81
C LYS A 62 -16.96 1.29 15.54
N THR A 63 -18.14 1.32 14.92
CA THR A 63 -19.37 1.81 15.57
C THR A 63 -20.20 0.63 16.11
N ALA A 64 -21.22 0.93 16.92
CA ALA A 64 -22.06 -0.06 17.58
C ALA A 64 -22.73 -1.06 16.62
N ASP A 65 -22.99 -0.65 15.36
CA ASP A 65 -23.77 -1.40 14.38
C ASP A 65 -22.92 -2.24 13.42
N SER A 66 -21.71 -2.65 13.83
CA SER A 66 -20.77 -3.37 12.96
C SER A 66 -20.37 -2.61 11.69
N LEU A 67 -20.51 -1.28 11.70
CA LEU A 67 -20.02 -0.40 10.64
C LEU A 67 -18.60 0.06 10.98
N HIS A 68 -17.82 0.31 9.95
CA HIS A 68 -16.56 1.04 10.08
C HIS A 68 -16.76 2.47 9.60
N TYR A 69 -16.49 3.45 10.46
CA TYR A 69 -16.34 4.84 10.04
C TYR A 69 -14.91 5.03 9.55
N ILE A 70 -14.77 5.26 8.25
CA ILE A 70 -13.49 5.38 7.57
C ILE A 70 -13.18 6.85 7.34
N THR A 71 -11.96 7.28 7.66
CA THR A 71 -11.42 8.58 7.27
C THR A 71 -10.13 8.39 6.47
N LEU A 72 -10.14 8.88 5.23
CA LEU A 72 -9.02 8.81 4.30
C LEU A 72 -8.02 9.96 4.54
N LYS A 73 -6.82 9.85 3.93
CA LYS A 73 -5.76 10.86 4.04
C LYS A 73 -6.12 12.23 3.43
N ASN A 74 -7.09 12.29 2.53
CA ASN A 74 -7.65 13.54 2.01
C ASN A 74 -8.84 14.06 2.83
N HIS A 75 -9.03 13.57 4.06
CA HIS A 75 -10.12 13.92 4.97
C HIS A 75 -11.52 13.52 4.51
N ALA A 76 -11.66 12.77 3.42
CA ALA A 76 -12.94 12.19 3.07
C ALA A 76 -13.33 11.12 4.08
N SER A 77 -14.58 11.16 4.54
CA SER A 77 -15.09 10.24 5.55
C SER A 77 -16.40 9.58 5.13
N PHE A 78 -16.57 8.31 5.44
CA PHE A 78 -17.78 7.56 5.11
C PHE A 78 -17.95 6.31 5.98
N GLN A 79 -19.17 5.78 6.00
CA GLN A 79 -19.47 4.50 6.63
C GLN A 79 -19.28 3.36 5.63
N LEU A 80 -18.54 2.34 6.04
CA LEU A 80 -18.43 1.06 5.35
C LEU A 80 -19.23 0.02 6.12
N LYS A 81 -20.17 -0.62 5.44
CA LYS A 81 -21.03 -1.64 6.04
C LYS A 81 -20.35 -3.00 6.07
N LYS A 82 -20.79 -3.85 7.00
CA LYS A 82 -20.31 -5.23 7.09
C LYS A 82 -20.60 -6.01 5.81
N GLU A 83 -21.78 -5.84 5.22
CA GLU A 83 -22.14 -6.53 3.98
C GLU A 83 -21.27 -6.06 2.80
N GLU A 84 -20.87 -4.79 2.77
CA GLU A 84 -19.95 -4.25 1.76
C GLU A 84 -18.56 -4.89 1.89
N LEU A 85 -18.08 -5.09 3.13
CA LEU A 85 -16.82 -5.80 3.39
C LEU A 85 -16.89 -7.27 2.97
N GLU A 86 -17.99 -7.96 3.25
CA GLU A 86 -18.20 -9.36 2.84
C GLU A 86 -18.20 -9.50 1.31
N LYS A 87 -18.87 -8.58 0.60
CA LYS A 87 -18.84 -8.55 -0.87
C LYS A 87 -17.43 -8.27 -1.41
N ALA A 88 -16.72 -7.32 -0.81
CA ALA A 88 -15.35 -7.00 -1.20
C ALA A 88 -14.39 -8.18 -0.97
N GLN A 89 -14.58 -8.96 0.09
CA GLN A 89 -13.80 -10.17 0.34
C GLN A 89 -13.95 -11.19 -0.80
N PHE A 90 -15.18 -11.40 -1.28
CA PHE A 90 -15.45 -12.29 -2.40
C PHE A 90 -14.89 -11.75 -3.72
N SER A 91 -15.13 -10.48 -4.03
CA SER A 91 -14.69 -9.84 -5.28
C SER A 91 -13.17 -9.67 -5.36
N ALA A 92 -12.48 -9.39 -4.24
CA ALA A 92 -11.03 -9.26 -4.22
C ALA A 92 -10.34 -10.56 -4.69
N GLY A 93 -10.89 -11.72 -4.31
CA GLY A 93 -10.36 -13.01 -4.73
C GLY A 93 -8.89 -13.23 -4.34
N PHE A 94 -8.38 -12.54 -3.32
CA PHE A 94 -6.99 -12.66 -2.91
C PHE A 94 -6.72 -14.06 -2.35
N VAL A 95 -5.59 -14.65 -2.72
CA VAL A 95 -5.19 -16.02 -2.34
C VAL A 95 -3.96 -15.94 -1.44
N PHE A 96 -3.91 -16.78 -0.40
CA PHE A 96 -2.71 -16.89 0.44
C PHE A 96 -1.53 -17.48 -0.36
N ILE A 97 -0.32 -17.00 -0.09
CA ILE A 97 0.91 -17.69 -0.49
C ILE A 97 1.41 -18.51 0.69
N LYS A 98 1.57 -17.88 1.86
CA LYS A 98 1.78 -18.56 3.14
C LYS A 98 0.53 -18.45 4.01
N THR A 99 0.23 -19.53 4.73
CA THR A 99 -0.89 -19.58 5.68
C THR A 99 -0.33 -19.51 7.10
N ASN A 100 -0.20 -18.30 7.62
CA ASN A 100 0.17 -18.02 9.01
C ASN A 100 -0.55 -16.75 9.50
N GLU A 101 -0.51 -16.49 10.80
CA GLU A 101 -1.23 -15.36 11.43
C GLU A 101 -0.83 -14.00 10.84
N GLU A 102 0.44 -13.81 10.52
CA GLU A 102 0.91 -12.56 9.92
C GLU A 102 0.33 -12.37 8.51
N SER A 103 0.39 -13.41 7.68
CA SER A 103 -0.16 -13.40 6.32
C SER A 103 -1.67 -13.18 6.35
N LYS A 104 -2.37 -13.78 7.33
CA LYS A 104 -3.79 -13.56 7.58
C LYS A 104 -4.08 -12.09 7.88
N ARG A 105 -3.37 -11.48 8.83
CA ARG A 105 -3.54 -10.05 9.17
C ARG A 105 -3.30 -9.14 7.97
N ILE A 106 -2.24 -9.39 7.21
CA ILE A 106 -1.90 -8.59 6.01
C ILE A 106 -2.98 -8.71 4.95
N LYS A 107 -3.46 -9.93 4.67
CA LYS A 107 -4.52 -10.16 3.69
C LYS A 107 -5.86 -9.58 4.15
N ASP A 108 -6.23 -9.72 5.41
CA ASP A 108 -7.48 -9.19 5.97
C ASP A 108 -7.51 -7.66 5.86
N TYR A 109 -6.40 -6.98 6.18
CA TYR A 109 -6.30 -5.53 6.01
C TYR A 109 -6.27 -5.12 4.53
N ALA A 110 -5.68 -5.92 3.64
CA ALA A 110 -5.75 -5.70 2.20
C ALA A 110 -7.19 -5.81 1.65
N ILE A 111 -7.99 -6.75 2.17
CA ILE A 111 -9.42 -6.88 1.82
C ILE A 111 -10.21 -5.67 2.32
N LEU A 112 -9.99 -5.24 3.57
CA LEU A 112 -10.59 -4.02 4.09
C LEU A 112 -10.23 -2.80 3.23
N THR A 113 -8.95 -2.67 2.85
CA THR A 113 -8.47 -1.61 1.97
C THR A 113 -9.16 -1.65 0.61
N TYR A 114 -9.36 -2.84 0.03
CA TYR A 114 -10.09 -3.01 -1.23
C TYR A 114 -11.56 -2.57 -1.10
N ALA A 115 -12.22 -2.91 0.01
CA ALA A 115 -13.59 -2.45 0.31
C ALA A 115 -13.67 -0.93 0.45
N VAL A 116 -12.70 -0.32 1.14
CA VAL A 116 -12.56 1.14 1.28
C VAL A 116 -12.41 1.80 -0.09
N MET A 117 -11.56 1.24 -0.96
CA MET A 117 -11.37 1.74 -2.33
C MET A 117 -12.67 1.67 -3.14
N ALA A 118 -13.39 0.54 -3.10
CA ALA A 118 -14.67 0.38 -3.77
C ALA A 118 -15.72 1.39 -3.25
N LYS A 119 -15.78 1.59 -1.94
CA LYS A 119 -16.73 2.52 -1.32
C LYS A 119 -16.43 3.97 -1.71
N TYR A 120 -15.17 4.36 -1.66
CA TYR A 120 -14.81 5.72 -2.03
C TYR A 120 -14.95 5.95 -3.54
N LYS A 121 -14.65 4.94 -4.37
CA LYS A 121 -14.98 4.95 -5.80
C LYS A 121 -16.47 5.18 -6.05
N GLN A 122 -17.34 4.45 -5.36
CA GLN A 122 -18.79 4.64 -5.45
C GLN A 122 -19.17 6.11 -5.23
N ILE A 123 -18.58 6.74 -4.21
CA ILE A 123 -18.86 8.12 -3.83
C ILE A 123 -18.34 9.10 -4.91
N ILE A 124 -17.07 9.02 -5.29
CA ILE A 124 -16.44 10.05 -6.15
C ILE A 124 -16.78 9.89 -7.63
N ASP A 125 -16.99 8.66 -8.10
CA ASP A 125 -17.41 8.39 -9.48
C ASP A 125 -18.95 8.36 -9.60
N ARG A 126 -19.68 8.56 -8.49
CA ARG A 126 -21.15 8.53 -8.42
C ARG A 126 -21.74 7.24 -8.98
N ALA A 127 -21.09 6.11 -8.71
CA ALA A 127 -21.63 4.81 -9.09
C ALA A 127 -22.94 4.55 -8.32
N SER A 128 -23.93 3.97 -9.01
CA SER A 128 -25.27 3.75 -8.45
C SER A 128 -25.25 2.83 -7.23
N THR A 129 -24.36 1.84 -7.21
CA THR A 129 -24.24 0.86 -6.13
C THR A 129 -22.77 0.59 -5.79
N PHE A 130 -22.55 0.09 -4.57
CA PHE A 130 -21.25 -0.42 -4.16
C PHE A 130 -20.79 -1.56 -5.09
N ASP A 131 -21.72 -2.45 -5.47
CA ASP A 131 -21.47 -3.60 -6.33
C ASP A 131 -20.92 -3.16 -7.71
N LYS A 132 -21.48 -2.08 -8.29
CA LYS A 132 -20.96 -1.55 -9.55
C LYS A 132 -19.56 -0.97 -9.41
N ALA A 133 -19.30 -0.24 -8.32
CA ALA A 133 -17.95 0.28 -8.05
C ALA A 133 -16.93 -0.83 -7.81
N LEU A 134 -17.36 -1.93 -7.21
CA LEU A 134 -16.56 -3.11 -6.93
C LEU A 134 -16.26 -3.91 -8.21
N GLU A 135 -17.25 -4.11 -9.07
CA GLU A 135 -17.12 -4.73 -10.41
C GLU A 135 -16.08 -3.98 -11.26
N ASP A 136 -16.14 -2.65 -11.31
CA ASP A 136 -15.16 -1.84 -12.03
C ASP A 136 -13.71 -2.03 -11.52
N LEU A 137 -13.52 -2.28 -10.22
CA LEU A 137 -12.20 -2.60 -9.66
C LEU A 137 -11.78 -4.02 -9.98
N GLU A 138 -12.74 -4.94 -10.02
CA GLU A 138 -12.55 -6.35 -10.30
C GLU A 138 -12.12 -6.58 -11.75
N ASP A 139 -12.83 -5.97 -12.69
CA ASP A 139 -12.66 -6.15 -14.14
C ASP A 139 -11.39 -5.47 -14.67
N GLY A 140 -10.76 -4.61 -13.86
CA GLY A 140 -9.55 -3.88 -14.25
C GLY A 140 -9.83 -2.64 -15.10
N GLU A 141 -11.10 -2.20 -15.17
CA GLU A 141 -11.54 -0.99 -15.87
C GLU A 141 -10.88 0.28 -15.33
N VAL A 142 -10.43 0.25 -14.08
CA VAL A 142 -9.70 1.37 -13.50
C VAL A 142 -8.31 1.54 -14.14
N TYR A 143 -8.13 2.69 -14.78
CA TYR A 143 -6.85 3.16 -15.27
C TYR A 143 -5.84 3.30 -14.12
N THR A 144 -4.83 2.42 -14.10
CA THR A 144 -3.84 2.30 -13.01
C THR A 144 -3.22 3.63 -12.55
N PRO A 145 -2.89 4.60 -13.42
CA PRO A 145 -2.35 5.90 -13.00
C PRO A 145 -3.28 6.74 -12.14
N THR A 146 -4.52 6.34 -11.94
CA THR A 146 -5.51 7.06 -11.12
C THR A 146 -5.98 6.25 -9.91
N ILE A 147 -5.57 4.98 -9.78
CA ILE A 147 -6.05 4.05 -8.73
C ILE A 147 -5.90 4.62 -7.32
N TYR A 148 -4.85 5.43 -7.11
CA TYR A 148 -4.53 6.00 -5.81
C TYR A 148 -5.62 6.93 -5.25
N LYS A 149 -6.43 7.55 -6.12
CA LYS A 149 -7.49 8.47 -5.69
C LYS A 149 -8.54 7.76 -4.84
N TYR A 150 -8.75 6.46 -5.07
CA TYR A 150 -9.74 5.67 -4.34
C TYR A 150 -9.33 5.35 -2.90
N LEU A 151 -8.09 5.65 -2.51
CA LEU A 151 -7.65 5.61 -1.11
C LEU A 151 -7.40 7.02 -0.55
N GLY A 152 -7.87 8.05 -1.26
CA GLY A 152 -7.70 9.45 -0.88
C GLY A 152 -6.24 9.91 -0.92
N PHE A 153 -5.38 9.23 -1.68
CA PHE A 153 -4.03 9.70 -1.93
C PHE A 153 -4.05 10.75 -3.03
N GLU A 154 -3.10 11.68 -2.97
CA GLU A 154 -3.00 12.77 -3.92
C GLU A 154 -1.64 12.74 -4.63
N LYS A 155 -1.67 13.14 -5.91
CA LYS A 155 -0.47 13.39 -6.70
C LYS A 155 0.36 14.50 -6.04
N ASP A 156 1.67 14.33 -6.06
CA ASP A 156 2.67 15.25 -5.52
C ASP A 156 2.61 15.43 -3.98
N LYS A 157 1.74 14.66 -3.29
CA LYS A 157 1.74 14.47 -1.84
C LYS A 157 2.19 13.05 -1.49
N GLN A 158 1.29 12.08 -1.59
CA GLN A 158 1.59 10.67 -1.33
C GLN A 158 2.08 9.95 -2.59
N ILE A 159 1.81 10.48 -3.78
CA ILE A 159 2.15 9.83 -5.06
C ILE A 159 3.15 10.66 -5.84
N LEU A 160 4.32 10.08 -6.10
CA LEU A 160 5.34 10.66 -6.95
C LEU A 160 5.42 9.89 -8.28
N PRO A 161 5.06 10.51 -9.42
CA PRO A 161 5.27 9.89 -10.72
C PRO A 161 6.76 9.59 -10.96
N LEU A 162 7.04 8.44 -11.57
CA LEU A 162 8.39 8.03 -11.90
C LEU A 162 8.58 7.95 -13.42
N LYS A 163 9.82 8.18 -13.87
CA LYS A 163 10.19 7.96 -15.27
C LYS A 163 10.27 6.47 -15.56
N ARG A 164 10.09 6.09 -16.83
CA ARG A 164 10.39 4.74 -17.30
C ARG A 164 11.84 4.37 -16.93
N LEU A 165 12.07 3.13 -16.49
CA LEU A 165 13.37 2.61 -16.01
C LEU A 165 13.89 3.22 -14.69
N SER A 166 13.12 4.07 -14.00
CA SER A 166 13.41 4.46 -12.61
C SER A 166 12.54 3.67 -11.63
N GLY A 167 12.84 3.75 -10.33
CA GLY A 167 12.06 3.16 -9.27
C GLY A 167 12.54 1.82 -8.75
N SER A 168 13.58 1.24 -9.37
CA SER A 168 14.24 0.04 -8.85
C SER A 168 15.12 0.33 -7.63
N GLU A 169 15.33 1.60 -7.32
CA GLU A 169 16.00 2.09 -6.12
C GLU A 169 15.04 2.32 -4.93
N TYR A 170 13.74 2.06 -5.11
CA TYR A 170 12.71 2.32 -4.10
C TYR A 170 11.82 1.12 -3.85
N CYS A 171 11.16 1.13 -2.68
CA CYS A 171 9.99 0.31 -2.43
C CYS A 171 8.71 1.14 -2.41
N GLY A 172 7.57 0.46 -2.38
CA GLY A 172 6.25 1.10 -2.49
C GLY A 172 5.96 1.62 -3.89
N VAL A 173 6.44 0.94 -4.92
CA VAL A 173 6.24 1.35 -6.31
C VAL A 173 5.10 0.53 -6.93
N VAL A 174 4.27 1.20 -7.72
CA VAL A 174 3.33 0.57 -8.65
C VAL A 174 3.88 0.76 -10.05
N ALA A 175 4.07 -0.33 -10.77
CA ALA A 175 4.48 -0.31 -12.17
C ALA A 175 3.41 -0.98 -13.04
N TRP A 176 3.12 -0.41 -14.21
CA TRP A 176 2.04 -0.90 -15.07
C TRP A 176 2.33 -0.76 -16.57
N SER A 177 1.59 -1.57 -17.33
CA SER A 177 1.44 -1.54 -18.78
C SER A 177 -0.06 -1.47 -19.10
N THR A 178 -0.43 -1.61 -20.38
CA THR A 178 -1.84 -1.67 -20.79
C THR A 178 -2.56 -2.93 -20.29
N ALA A 179 -1.82 -4.00 -19.99
CA ALA A 179 -2.40 -5.32 -19.66
C ALA A 179 -2.24 -5.71 -18.20
N HIS A 180 -1.35 -5.06 -17.44
CA HIS A 180 -1.05 -5.50 -16.08
C HIS A 180 -0.41 -4.41 -15.22
N ALA A 181 -0.66 -4.47 -13.91
CA ALA A 181 -0.02 -3.67 -12.89
C ALA A 181 0.57 -4.56 -11.79
N VAL A 182 1.73 -4.18 -11.27
CA VAL A 182 2.49 -4.94 -10.28
C VAL A 182 2.99 -4.05 -9.14
N PHE A 183 3.02 -4.61 -7.94
CA PHE A 183 3.80 -4.06 -6.84
C PHE A 183 5.28 -4.28 -7.09
N VAL A 184 6.09 -3.28 -6.77
CA VAL A 184 7.54 -3.30 -6.94
C VAL A 184 8.21 -2.81 -5.67
N CYS A 185 9.24 -3.54 -5.26
CA CYS A 185 10.20 -3.10 -4.25
C CYS A 185 11.59 -3.46 -4.71
N GLU A 186 12.41 -2.42 -4.83
CA GLU A 186 13.71 -2.45 -5.46
C GLU A 186 13.61 -3.04 -6.88
N GLU A 187 14.47 -3.99 -7.22
CA GLU A 187 14.48 -4.65 -8.52
C GLU A 187 13.41 -5.76 -8.68
N TYR A 188 12.61 -6.02 -7.63
CA TYR A 188 11.64 -7.11 -7.63
C TYR A 188 10.21 -6.63 -7.79
N MET A 189 9.45 -7.35 -8.61
CA MET A 189 8.02 -7.20 -8.79
C MET A 189 7.25 -8.42 -8.29
N ASP A 190 5.99 -8.20 -7.95
CA ASP A 190 5.02 -9.26 -7.69
C ASP A 190 4.37 -9.67 -8.99
N TYR A 191 4.79 -10.81 -9.55
CA TYR A 191 4.23 -11.36 -10.77
C TYR A 191 3.34 -12.56 -10.44
N TYR A 192 2.06 -12.27 -10.17
CA TYR A 192 1.06 -13.27 -9.77
C TYR A 192 1.52 -14.11 -8.56
N GLY A 193 2.08 -13.45 -7.54
CA GLY A 193 2.61 -14.07 -6.32
C GLY A 193 4.02 -14.62 -6.44
N ASN A 194 4.69 -14.45 -7.60
CA ASN A 194 6.08 -14.81 -7.77
C ASN A 194 6.94 -13.55 -7.72
N LYS A 195 7.90 -13.50 -6.79
CA LYS A 195 8.92 -12.45 -6.75
C LYS A 195 9.84 -12.62 -7.97
N LYS A 196 9.78 -11.68 -8.92
CA LYS A 196 10.57 -11.71 -10.16
C LYS A 196 11.28 -10.38 -10.38
N ASN A 197 12.38 -10.36 -11.13
CA ASN A 197 12.99 -9.10 -11.49
C ASN A 197 12.11 -8.32 -12.50
N ILE A 198 12.01 -7.00 -12.35
CA ILE A 198 11.16 -6.14 -13.19
C ILE A 198 11.73 -5.80 -14.58
N TRP A 199 13.06 -5.89 -14.78
CA TRP A 199 13.81 -5.52 -16.00
C TRP A 199 13.01 -4.83 -17.13
N GLY A 200 12.79 -3.51 -16.99
CA GLY A 200 12.23 -2.66 -18.05
C GLY A 200 10.82 -2.98 -18.56
N LYS A 201 10.12 -3.97 -18.00
CA LYS A 201 8.86 -4.53 -18.50
C LYS A 201 7.67 -3.57 -18.47
N TYR A 202 7.67 -2.64 -17.52
CA TYR A 202 6.55 -1.72 -17.27
C TYR A 202 6.92 -0.27 -17.57
N PRO A 203 6.28 0.37 -18.58
CA PRO A 203 6.59 1.74 -18.98
C PRO A 203 6.10 2.77 -17.97
N GLY A 204 4.95 2.55 -17.34
CA GLY A 204 4.35 3.45 -16.38
C GLY A 204 4.73 3.09 -14.95
N ARG A 205 5.09 4.09 -14.14
CA ARG A 205 5.49 3.91 -12.74
C ARG A 205 5.10 5.11 -11.87
N PHE A 206 4.70 4.85 -10.64
CA PHE A 206 4.66 5.85 -9.58
C PHE A 206 5.11 5.21 -8.27
N ARG A 207 5.67 6.04 -7.40
CA ARG A 207 6.06 5.67 -6.04
C ARG A 207 5.07 6.25 -5.05
N ILE A 208 4.75 5.46 -4.04
CA ILE A 208 4.10 5.93 -2.84
C ILE A 208 5.17 6.42 -1.86
N VAL A 209 4.96 7.60 -1.29
CA VAL A 209 5.82 8.18 -0.27
C VAL A 209 5.00 8.50 0.97
N ASN A 210 5.65 8.45 2.13
CA ASN A 210 5.13 8.96 3.37
C ASN A 210 5.85 10.27 3.68
N THR A 211 5.13 11.38 3.61
CA THR A 211 5.63 12.73 3.93
C THR A 211 5.25 13.17 5.33
N GLU A 212 4.49 12.36 6.07
CA GLU A 212 4.18 12.61 7.47
C GLU A 212 5.45 12.31 8.30
N PRO A 213 5.87 13.22 9.20
CA PRO A 213 7.01 12.97 10.07
C PRO A 213 6.74 11.73 10.93
N LEU A 214 7.68 10.78 10.93
CA LEU A 214 7.61 9.59 11.77
C LEU A 214 7.49 10.02 13.23
N LEU A 215 6.32 9.86 13.84
CA LEU A 215 6.20 9.97 15.28
C LEU A 215 7.01 8.83 15.91
N PRO A 216 7.87 9.10 16.91
CA PRO A 216 8.66 8.07 17.55
C PRO A 216 7.72 7.02 18.15
N LYS A 217 8.00 5.74 17.86
CA LYS A 217 7.30 4.63 18.52
C LYS A 217 7.47 4.78 20.02
N VAL A 218 6.36 4.86 20.76
CA VAL A 218 6.37 4.73 22.21
C VAL A 218 6.95 3.35 22.50
N SER A 219 8.16 3.31 23.06
CA SER A 219 8.76 2.07 23.53
C SER A 219 7.84 1.48 24.60
N GLU A 220 7.35 0.26 24.40
CA GLU A 220 6.80 -0.54 25.49
C GLU A 220 7.87 -0.61 26.59
N LYS A 221 7.59 0.05 27.72
CA LYS A 221 8.32 -0.23 28.96
C LYS A 221 7.94 -1.65 29.34
N THR A 222 8.89 -2.57 29.24
CA THR A 222 8.86 -3.81 29.99
C THR A 222 9.00 -3.46 31.46
N ASP A 223 7.89 -3.45 32.18
CA ASP A 223 7.89 -3.43 33.64
C ASP A 223 8.43 -4.78 34.13
N ASN A 224 9.75 -4.85 34.36
CA ASN A 224 10.34 -5.88 35.18
C ASN A 224 9.94 -5.59 36.64
N ALA A 225 8.89 -6.27 37.10
CA ALA A 225 8.60 -6.39 38.52
C ALA A 225 9.66 -7.31 39.16
N ASP A 226 10.65 -6.67 39.75
CA ASP A 226 11.53 -7.24 40.77
C ASP A 226 10.65 -7.61 41.96
N ASN A 227 10.58 -8.89 42.29
CA ASN A 227 9.89 -9.40 43.47
C ASN A 227 10.91 -10.15 44.31
N SER A 228 11.73 -9.38 45.03
CA SER A 228 12.43 -9.84 46.22
C SER A 228 11.65 -9.38 47.45
N ASP A 229 11.57 -10.28 48.43
CA ASP A 229 11.12 -10.11 49.82
C ASP A 229 9.64 -10.42 50.10
N LEU A 230 9.35 -11.69 50.41
CA LEU A 230 9.16 -12.21 51.79
C LEU A 230 8.94 -13.73 51.81
#